data_AF-A0A2C9L7E8-F1
#
_entry.id   AF-A0A2C9L7E8-F1
#
_cell.length_a   1.000
_cell.length_b   1.000
_cell.length_c   1.000
_cell.angle_alpha   90.00
_cell.angle_beta   90.00
_cell.angle_gamma   90.00
#
_symmetry.space_group_name_H-M   'P 1'
#
loop_
_entity.id
_entity.type
_entity.pdbx_description
1 polymer ?
#
loop_
_entity_poly.entity_id
_entity_poly.type
_entity_poly.pdbx_seq_one_letter_code
_entity_poly.pdbx_strand_id
1 'polypeptide(L)'
;MAMQSAIEASNILKEKMRPIREKFPDASWKELCAKCVQNRIDLNAHHSYTLPVGSKILQYFTYCAAVIETEVDVLTGESQIRRVDLMADFGERHVLIVDYFKS
;
A
#
# COMPACT_ATOMS: atom_id res chain seq x y z
N MET A 1 5.01 3.95 -5.58
CA MET A 1 6.29 3.71 -6.30
C MET A 1 6.87 2.33 -5.99
N ALA A 2 7.35 2.05 -4.76
CA ALA A 2 7.91 0.73 -4.41
C ALA A 2 6.92 -0.44 -4.58
N MET A 3 5.64 -0.23 -4.23
CA MET A 3 4.58 -1.23 -4.44
C MET A 3 4.38 -1.56 -5.92
N GLN A 4 4.32 -0.54 -6.79
CA GLN A 4 4.22 -0.77 -8.24
C GLN A 4 5.40 -1.60 -8.74
N SER A 5 6.62 -1.25 -8.32
CA SER A 5 7.80 -2.03 -8.67
C SER A 5 7.72 -3.49 -8.20
N ALA A 6 7.22 -3.73 -6.99
CA ALA A 6 7.06 -5.09 -6.46
C ALA A 6 5.98 -5.88 -7.24
N ILE A 7 4.87 -5.24 -7.61
CA ILE A 7 3.82 -5.84 -8.44
C ILE A 7 4.39 -6.23 -9.81
N GLU A 8 5.11 -5.33 -10.48
CA GLU A 8 5.68 -5.61 -11.79
C GLU A 8 6.76 -6.69 -11.73
N ALA A 9 7.64 -6.66 -10.72
CA ALA A 9 8.60 -7.72 -10.49
C ALA A 9 7.89 -9.08 -10.28
N SER A 10 6.78 -9.11 -9.54
CA SER A 10 5.98 -10.32 -9.37
C SER A 10 5.33 -10.78 -10.67
N ASN A 11 4.87 -9.86 -11.52
CA ASN A 11 4.29 -10.20 -12.83
C ASN A 11 5.34 -10.82 -13.77
N ILE A 12 6.55 -10.24 -13.80
CA ILE A 12 7.69 -10.79 -14.55
C ILE A 12 7.98 -12.22 -14.10
N LEU A 13 8.02 -12.48 -12.78
CA LEU A 13 8.22 -13.83 -12.26
C LEU A 13 7.10 -14.79 -12.69
N LYS A 14 5.84 -14.36 -12.63
CA LYS A 14 4.70 -15.18 -13.06
C LYS A 14 4.80 -15.56 -14.54
N GLU A 15 5.17 -14.62 -15.41
CA GLU A 15 5.36 -14.91 -16.84
C GLU A 15 6.51 -15.89 -17.09
N LYS A 16 7.64 -15.72 -16.40
CA LYS A 16 8.77 -16.67 -16.46
C LYS A 16 8.35 -18.08 -16.00
N MET A 17 7.49 -18.17 -14.99
CA MET A 17 7.02 -19.45 -14.43
C MET A 17 5.86 -20.08 -15.22
N ARG A 18 5.17 -19.31 -16.07
CA ARG A 18 3.99 -19.75 -16.84
C ARG A 18 4.19 -21.06 -17.62
N PRO A 19 5.31 -21.28 -18.36
CA PRO A 19 5.51 -22.53 -19.11
C PRO A 19 5.63 -23.77 -18.22
N ILE A 20 6.11 -23.62 -16.99
CA ILE A 20 6.20 -24.72 -16.02
C ILE A 20 4.86 -24.94 -15.34
N ARG A 21 4.12 -23.86 -15.06
CA ARG A 21 2.77 -23.93 -14.49
C ARG A 21 1.78 -24.60 -15.45
N GLU A 22 1.89 -24.35 -16.75
CA GLU A 22 1.08 -25.00 -17.78
C GLU A 22 1.40 -26.51 -17.92
N LYS A 23 2.67 -26.90 -17.77
CA LYS A 23 3.09 -28.32 -17.80
C LYS A 23 2.71 -29.09 -16.53
N PHE A 24 2.58 -28.41 -15.40
CA PHE A 24 2.28 -29.00 -14.10
C PHE A 24 1.22 -28.17 -13.36
N PRO A 25 -0.04 -28.22 -13.80
CA PRO A 25 -1.11 -27.36 -13.27
C PRO A 25 -1.38 -27.59 -11.78
N ASP A 26 -1.22 -28.83 -11.31
CA ASP A 26 -1.52 -29.26 -9.94
C ASP A 26 -0.33 -29.13 -8.97
N ALA A 27 0.84 -28.69 -9.45
CA ALA A 27 2.02 -28.56 -8.59
C ALA A 27 1.84 -27.47 -7.53
N SER A 28 2.20 -27.77 -6.28
CA SER A 28 2.26 -26.77 -5.22
C SER A 28 3.30 -25.68 -5.54
N TRP A 29 3.19 -24.51 -4.93
CA TRP A 29 4.13 -23.40 -5.18
C TRP A 29 5.61 -23.81 -4.97
N LYS A 30 5.87 -24.61 -3.93
CA LYS A 30 7.22 -25.09 -3.62
C LYS A 30 7.76 -26.01 -4.70
N GLU A 31 6.94 -26.93 -5.20
CA GLU A 31 7.30 -27.85 -6.27
C GLU A 31 7.47 -27.12 -7.60
N LEU A 32 6.63 -26.11 -7.86
CA LEU A 32 6.72 -25.26 -9.04
C LEU A 32 8.07 -24.53 -9.07
N CYS A 33 8.50 -23.92 -7.96
CA CYS A 33 9.80 -23.29 -7.84
C CYS A 33 10.96 -24.28 -8.07
N ALA A 34 10.88 -25.48 -7.48
CA ALA A 34 11.91 -26.52 -7.68
C ALA A 34 11.99 -26.95 -9.16
N LYS A 35 10.84 -27.12 -9.83
CA LYS A 35 10.78 -27.43 -11.26
C LYS A 35 11.31 -26.29 -12.12
N CYS A 36 11.06 -25.02 -11.78
CA CYS A 36 11.65 -23.88 -12.47
C CYS A 36 13.18 -23.91 -12.41
N VAL A 37 13.76 -24.18 -11.23
CA VAL A 37 15.21 -24.32 -11.06
C VAL A 37 15.77 -25.48 -11.89
N GLN A 38 15.11 -26.65 -11.87
CA GLN A 38 15.50 -27.81 -12.69
C GLN A 38 15.48 -27.52 -14.19
N ASN A 39 14.53 -26.70 -14.64
CA ASN A 39 14.39 -26.28 -16.04
C ASN A 39 15.23 -25.02 -16.37
N ARG A 40 16.14 -24.61 -15.49
CA ARG A 40 17.00 -23.42 -15.63
C ARG A 40 16.23 -22.13 -15.90
N ILE A 41 15.02 -22.01 -15.35
CA ILE A 41 14.26 -20.76 -15.35
C ILE A 41 14.79 -19.88 -14.23
N ASP A 42 15.23 -18.68 -14.60
CA ASP A 42 15.68 -17.65 -13.67
C ASP A 42 14.50 -17.11 -12.84
N LEU A 43 14.59 -17.25 -11.52
CA LEU A 43 13.58 -16.78 -10.56
C LEU A 43 13.94 -15.41 -9.94
N ASN A 44 14.83 -14.65 -10.58
CA ASN A 44 15.11 -13.27 -10.24
C ASN A 44 14.30 -12.32 -11.14
N ALA A 45 13.75 -11.26 -10.56
CA ALA A 45 13.15 -10.16 -11.31
C ALA A 45 13.48 -8.83 -10.61
N HIS A 46 13.84 -7.84 -11.41
CA HIS A 46 14.09 -6.49 -10.94
C HIS A 46 13.21 -5.53 -11.75
N HIS A 47 12.57 -4.59 -11.05
CA HIS A 47 11.82 -3.52 -11.67
C HIS A 47 12.02 -2.23 -10.88
N SER A 48 12.29 -1.14 -11.58
CA SER A 48 12.42 0.19 -11.01
C SER A 48 11.38 1.10 -11.63
N TYR A 49 10.47 1.61 -10.80
CA TYR A 49 9.51 2.61 -11.23
C TYR A 49 10.15 4.00 -11.20
N THR A 50 10.18 4.67 -12.34
CA THR A 50 10.61 6.07 -12.47
C THR A 50 9.43 6.90 -12.94
N LEU A 51 9.25 8.08 -12.33
CA LEU A 51 8.24 9.03 -12.77
C LEU A 51 8.56 9.52 -14.20
N PRO A 52 7.61 9.44 -15.16
CA PRO A 52 7.81 9.98 -16.50
C PRO A 52 8.12 11.47 -16.47
N VAL A 53 8.97 11.93 -17.39
CA VAL A 53 9.27 13.37 -17.52
C VAL A 53 7.97 14.13 -17.80
N GLY A 54 7.68 15.15 -16.99
CA GLY A 54 6.44 15.94 -17.07
C GLY A 54 5.24 15.40 -16.28
N SER A 55 5.43 14.33 -15.49
CA SER A 55 4.38 13.87 -14.58
C SER A 55 4.09 14.90 -13.47
N LYS A 56 2.82 15.02 -13.09
CA LYS A 56 2.41 15.89 -11.97
C LYS A 56 3.10 15.40 -10.70
N ILE A 57 3.77 16.33 -10.01
CA ILE A 57 4.51 16.07 -8.76
C ILE A 57 3.55 15.59 -7.65
N LEU A 58 2.28 16.01 -7.71
CA LEU A 58 1.21 15.58 -6.81
C LEU A 58 0.26 14.65 -7.56
N GLN A 59 0.29 13.35 -7.20
CA GLN A 59 -0.56 12.33 -7.83
C GLN A 59 -1.99 12.34 -7.29
N TYR A 60 -2.18 12.73 -6.04
CA TYR A 60 -3.49 12.88 -5.40
C TYR A 60 -3.40 13.90 -4.27
N PHE A 61 -4.56 14.40 -3.83
CA PHE A 61 -4.69 15.25 -2.66
C PHE A 61 -5.52 14.50 -1.62
N THR A 62 -5.03 14.48 -0.39
CA THR A 62 -5.81 14.04 0.77
C THR A 62 -6.47 15.25 1.39
N TYR A 63 -7.78 15.13 1.63
CA TYR A 63 -8.56 16.14 2.31
C TYR A 63 -8.84 15.69 3.74
N CYS A 64 -8.77 16.63 4.68
CA CYS A 64 -9.16 16.38 6.06
C CYS A 64 -9.94 17.57 6.63
N ALA A 65 -10.82 17.27 7.58
CA ALA A 65 -11.55 18.23 8.39
C ALA A 65 -11.37 17.86 9.85
N ALA A 66 -11.16 18.88 10.69
CA ALA A 66 -10.97 18.70 12.13
C ALA A 66 -11.86 19.68 12.90
N VAL A 67 -12.47 19.20 13.99
CA VAL A 67 -13.20 20.03 14.96
C VAL A 67 -12.51 19.84 16.32
N ILE A 68 -12.22 20.95 16.99
CA ILE A 68 -11.55 20.95 18.30
C ILE A 68 -12.41 21.75 19.26
N GLU A 69 -12.77 21.13 20.37
CA GLU A 69 -13.43 21.79 21.49
C GLU A 69 -12.39 22.06 22.58
N THR A 70 -12.28 23.33 22.99
CA THR A 70 -11.34 23.77 24.03
C THR A 70 -12.09 24.57 25.09
N GLU A 71 -11.77 24.32 26.36
CA GLU A 71 -12.26 25.07 27.50
C GLU A 71 -11.18 26.08 27.90
N VAL A 72 -11.56 27.33 28.14
CA VAL A 72 -10.64 28.41 28.52
C VAL A 72 -11.09 29.01 29.85
N ASP A 73 -10.19 29.01 30.83
CA ASP A 73 -10.38 29.75 32.08
C ASP A 73 -10.03 31.23 31.85
N VAL A 74 -11.04 32.09 31.90
CA VAL A 74 -10.92 33.53 31.62
C VAL A 74 -10.19 34.28 32.74
N LEU A 75 -10.15 33.72 33.97
CA LEU A 75 -9.52 34.36 35.12
C LEU A 75 -8.03 34.05 35.23
N THR A 76 -7.61 32.86 34.81
CA THR A 76 -6.21 32.40 34.91
C THR A 76 -5.50 32.36 33.55
N GLY A 77 -6.25 32.36 32.45
CA GLY A 77 -5.72 32.20 31.09
C GLY A 77 -5.36 30.76 30.72
N GLU A 78 -5.70 29.78 31.55
CA GLU A 78 -5.48 28.37 31.25
C GLU A 78 -6.43 27.90 30.12
N SER A 79 -5.96 26.99 29.27
CA SER A 79 -6.82 26.32 28.28
C SER A 79 -6.61 24.81 28.28
N GLN A 80 -7.70 24.06 28.15
CA GLN A 80 -7.70 22.60 28.09
C GLN A 80 -8.53 22.08 26.92
N ILE A 81 -7.94 21.19 26.12
CA ILE A 81 -8.64 20.56 24.99
C ILE A 81 -9.56 19.48 25.52
N ARG A 82 -10.86 19.59 25.22
CA ARG A 82 -11.91 18.67 25.68
C ARG A 82 -12.12 17.51 24.73
N ARG A 83 -12.14 17.81 23.42
CA ARG A 83 -12.41 16.85 22.36
C ARG A 83 -11.77 17.30 21.06
N VAL A 84 -11.32 16.33 20.28
CA VAL A 84 -10.85 16.51 18.90
C VAL A 84 -11.55 15.47 18.06
N ASP A 85 -12.30 15.88 17.05
CA ASP A 85 -12.83 15.00 16.01
C ASP A 85 -12.06 15.24 14.71
N LEU A 86 -11.54 14.18 14.11
CA LEU A 86 -10.79 14.24 12.85
C LEU A 86 -11.42 13.31 11.82
N MET A 87 -11.73 13.85 10.65
CA MET A 87 -12.13 13.09 9.47
C MET A 87 -11.14 13.35 8.34
N ALA A 88 -10.62 12.29 7.73
CA ALA A 88 -9.67 12.41 6.63
C ALA A 88 -9.96 11.36 5.54
N ASP A 89 -9.87 11.81 4.28
CA ASP A 89 -10.02 10.97 3.10
C ASP A 89 -8.67 10.39 2.69
N PHE A 90 -8.50 9.09 2.92
CA PHE A 90 -7.30 8.34 2.56
C PHE A 90 -7.49 7.47 1.31
N GLY A 91 -8.59 7.62 0.57
CA GLY A 91 -8.95 6.74 -0.54
C GLY A 91 -9.33 5.32 -0.08
N GLU A 92 -9.29 4.36 -1.01
CA GLU A 92 -9.57 2.95 -0.70
C GLU A 92 -8.51 2.36 0.24
N ARG A 93 -8.88 2.17 1.51
CA ARG A 93 -8.04 1.50 2.50
C ARG A 93 -8.13 -0.03 2.31
N HIS A 94 -7.00 -0.69 2.05
CA HIS A 94 -6.93 -2.16 2.02
C HIS A 94 -6.94 -2.83 3.42
N VAL A 95 -6.75 -2.05 4.50
CA VAL A 95 -6.85 -2.51 5.89
C VAL A 95 -7.59 -1.44 6.70
N LEU A 96 -8.74 -1.80 7.27
CA LEU A 96 -9.53 -0.94 8.15
C LEU A 96 -8.98 -1.02 9.58
N ILE A 97 -8.27 0.01 10.02
CA ILE A 97 -7.97 0.23 11.43
C ILE A 97 -8.39 1.66 11.79
N VAL A 98 -9.49 1.70 12.55
CA VAL A 98 -9.88 2.71 13.55
C VAL A 98 -10.30 4.08 13.01
N ASP A 99 -11.58 4.18 12.64
CA ASP A 99 -12.39 5.37 12.95
C ASP A 99 -12.98 5.13 14.36
N TYR A 100 -12.22 5.42 15.42
CA TYR A 100 -12.78 5.49 16.77
C TYR A 100 -12.93 6.96 17.14
N PHE A 101 -14.13 7.50 16.92
CA PHE A 101 -14.63 8.60 17.71
C PHE A 101 -16.00 8.18 18.26
N LYS A 102 -15.95 7.47 19.39
CA LYS A 102 -17.12 7.17 20.21
C LYS A 102 -17.44 8.41 21.05
N SER A 103 -18.75 8.66 21.14
CA SER A 103 -19.52 9.67 21.89
C SER A 103 -19.31 11.11 21.47
#